data_AF-A0A832W8Y3-F1
#
_entry.id   AF-A0A832W8Y3-F1
#
_cell.length_a   1.000
_cell.length_b   1.000
_cell.length_c   1.000
_cell.angle_alpha   90.00
_cell.angle_beta   90.00
_cell.angle_gamma   90.00
#
_symmetry.space_group_name_H-M   'P 1'
#
loop_
_entity.id
_entity.type
_entity.pdbx_description
1 polymer ?
#
loop_
_entity_poly.entity_id
_entity_poly.type
_entity_poly.pdbx_seq_one_letter_code
_entity_poly.pdbx_strand_id
1 'polypeptide(L)'
;MSVKEDMGSGTYITAKMSLDASETDFEEALKILNSASSDYEEERQDIKRYKILAEAGLDRVHSLQSFIIAMEHFDKSFAYMYSEEFDSSKEEIDKMNEALNDSAVLLSSAKEKVFMLDLDSVPVEEKSSIVLLRDDLETSEIMYAELRALMSGMYPYMEGFNFFSKGLEYFKAESWGEAADEFGKASEKFSESQQILEKLKDSEYSEVSVGVIQICGFLAQLKEDLPHLEAGCRYMETSHYAQADEEFNKVSNHYE
;
A
#
# COMPACT_ATOMS: atom_id res chain seq x y z
N MET A 1 -8.97 -21.79 14.96
CA MET A 1 -9.00 -20.31 15.02
C MET A 1 -9.01 -19.84 13.59
N SER A 2 -10.02 -19.07 13.21
CA SER A 2 -10.18 -18.59 11.84
C SER A 2 -9.14 -17.51 11.54
N VAL A 3 -8.62 -17.44 10.32
CA VAL A 3 -7.78 -16.31 9.84
C VAL A 3 -8.50 -14.96 10.07
N LYS A 4 -9.83 -14.96 10.05
CA LYS A 4 -10.67 -13.79 10.37
C LYS A 4 -10.62 -13.37 11.85
N GLU A 5 -10.30 -14.27 12.77
CA GLU A 5 -10.20 -13.97 14.22
C GLU A 5 -8.82 -13.39 14.57
N ASP A 6 -7.75 -13.81 13.90
CA ASP A 6 -6.40 -13.25 14.11
C ASP A 6 -6.27 -11.82 13.55
N MET A 7 -6.94 -11.51 12.44
CA MET A 7 -6.88 -10.18 11.82
C MET A 7 -7.75 -9.12 12.51
N GLY A 8 -8.64 -9.53 13.41
CA GLY A 8 -9.50 -8.62 14.18
C GLY A 8 -8.81 -7.99 15.40
N SER A 9 -7.65 -8.50 15.82
CA SER A 9 -6.97 -8.02 17.02
C SER A 9 -5.45 -8.14 16.94
N GLY A 10 -4.71 -7.04 16.79
CA GLY A 10 -3.29 -7.05 17.11
C GLY A 10 -2.47 -5.86 16.60
N THR A 11 -2.24 -5.80 15.29
CA THR A 11 -1.10 -5.07 14.71
C THR A 11 -1.11 -3.57 14.98
N TYR A 12 -2.28 -2.92 14.88
CA TYR A 12 -2.39 -1.46 14.96
C TYR A 12 -3.08 -0.95 16.22
N ILE A 13 -3.42 -1.82 17.18
CA ILE A 13 -4.21 -1.43 18.38
C ILE A 13 -3.51 -0.33 19.17
N THR A 14 -2.22 -0.50 19.46
CA THR A 14 -1.44 0.49 20.21
C THR A 14 -1.37 1.82 19.48
N ALA A 15 -1.16 1.79 18.16
CA ALA A 15 -1.10 3.01 17.34
C ALA A 15 -2.46 3.74 17.34
N LYS A 16 -3.57 3.02 17.17
CA LYS A 16 -4.92 3.59 17.25
C LYS A 16 -5.19 4.24 18.61
N MET A 17 -4.88 3.56 19.71
CA MET A 17 -5.04 4.12 21.06
C MET A 17 -4.20 5.40 21.26
N SER A 18 -2.98 5.45 20.73
CA SER A 18 -2.14 6.65 20.79
C SER A 18 -2.68 7.79 19.93
N LEU A 19 -3.26 7.50 18.77
CA LEU A 19 -3.89 8.49 17.91
C LEU A 19 -5.18 9.04 18.53
N ASP A 20 -6.03 8.21 19.12
CA ASP A 20 -7.25 8.64 19.81
C ASP A 20 -6.92 9.58 21.00
N ALA A 21 -5.86 9.26 21.74
CA ALA A 21 -5.36 10.14 22.80
C ALA A 21 -4.84 11.47 22.24
N SER A 22 -4.08 11.43 21.14
CA SER A 22 -3.54 12.63 20.48
C SER A 22 -4.66 13.51 19.91
N GLU A 23 -5.69 12.91 19.32
CA GLU A 23 -6.90 13.59 18.84
C GLU A 23 -7.56 14.38 19.98
N THR A 24 -7.80 13.71 21.12
CA THR A 24 -8.38 14.34 22.31
C THR A 24 -7.52 15.51 22.80
N ASP A 25 -6.20 15.35 22.83
CA ASP A 25 -5.27 16.39 23.26
C ASP A 25 -5.32 17.62 22.33
N PHE A 26 -5.36 17.42 21.01
CA PHE A 26 -5.47 18.51 20.05
C PHE A 26 -6.85 19.19 20.09
N GLU A 27 -7.94 18.45 20.26
CA GLU A 27 -9.29 19.02 20.39
C GLU A 27 -9.42 19.90 21.64
N GLU A 28 -8.93 19.45 22.80
CA GLU A 28 -8.94 20.24 24.02
C GLU A 28 -8.00 21.45 23.92
N ALA A 29 -6.82 21.30 23.31
CA ALA A 29 -5.94 22.43 23.03
C ALA A 29 -6.62 23.49 22.16
N LEU A 30 -7.30 23.08 21.08
CA LEU A 30 -8.05 23.99 20.21
C LEU A 30 -9.18 24.70 20.94
N LYS A 31 -9.91 24.00 21.80
CA LYS A 31 -10.98 24.59 22.61
C LYS A 31 -10.46 25.69 23.55
N ILE A 32 -9.30 25.47 24.18
CA ILE A 32 -8.63 26.48 25.00
C ILE A 32 -8.18 27.66 24.13
N LEU A 33 -7.46 27.40 23.04
CA LEU A 33 -6.90 28.42 22.15
C LEU A 33 -7.98 29.27 21.46
N ASN A 34 -9.10 28.67 21.07
CA ASN A 34 -10.25 29.37 20.48
C ASN A 34 -10.93 30.33 21.45
N SER A 35 -10.78 30.10 22.75
CA SER A 35 -11.33 30.95 23.82
C SER A 35 -10.29 31.93 24.38
N ALA A 36 -9.01 31.79 23.99
CA ALA A 36 -7.92 32.61 24.48
C ALA A 36 -7.91 33.98 23.79
N SER A 37 -7.60 35.03 24.55
CA SER A 37 -7.39 36.38 24.04
C SER A 37 -6.37 37.11 24.90
N SER A 38 -5.66 38.05 24.30
CA SER A 38 -4.67 38.87 25.00
C SER A 38 -4.57 40.28 24.43
N ASP A 39 -4.30 41.23 25.32
CA ASP A 39 -3.99 42.62 24.99
C ASP A 39 -2.55 42.79 24.47
N TYR A 40 -1.66 41.83 24.74
CA TYR A 40 -0.28 41.84 24.28
C TYR A 40 -0.16 41.27 22.87
N GLU A 41 0.55 41.99 21.98
CA GLU A 41 0.70 41.58 20.58
C GLU A 41 1.47 40.26 20.43
N GLU A 42 2.52 40.07 21.22
CA GLU A 42 3.33 38.83 21.23
C GLU A 42 2.44 37.62 21.60
N GLU A 43 1.64 37.73 22.66
CA GLU A 43 0.72 36.66 23.06
C GLU A 43 -0.38 36.39 22.01
N ARG A 44 -0.87 37.42 21.29
CA ARG A 44 -1.81 37.20 20.17
C ARG A 44 -1.18 36.42 19.03
N GLN A 45 0.09 36.69 18.71
CA GLN A 45 0.83 35.96 17.68
C GLN A 45 1.08 34.50 18.10
N ASP A 46 1.41 34.28 19.36
CA ASP A 46 1.56 32.94 19.93
C ASP A 46 0.24 32.15 19.90
N ILE A 47 -0.88 32.75 20.35
CA ILE A 47 -2.21 32.12 20.27
C ILE A 47 -2.53 31.72 18.83
N LYS A 48 -2.29 32.62 17.86
CA LYS A 48 -2.53 32.33 16.44
C LYS A 48 -1.64 31.19 15.93
N ARG A 49 -0.35 31.18 16.28
CA ARG A 49 0.60 30.14 15.89
C ARG A 49 0.20 28.78 16.45
N TYR A 50 -0.07 28.70 17.75
CA TYR A 50 -0.49 27.44 18.38
C TYR A 50 -1.83 26.94 17.87
N LYS A 51 -2.76 27.83 17.49
CA LYS A 51 -3.99 27.43 16.83
C LYS A 51 -3.71 26.74 15.49
N ILE A 52 -2.85 27.31 14.66
CA ILE A 52 -2.44 26.70 13.38
C ILE A 52 -1.77 25.34 13.62
N LEU A 53 -0.87 25.25 14.60
CA LEU A 53 -0.18 23.99 14.93
C LEU A 53 -1.14 22.93 15.45
N ALA A 54 -2.13 23.30 16.28
CA ALA A 54 -3.11 22.36 16.80
C ALA A 54 -4.12 21.91 15.72
N GLU A 55 -4.55 22.81 14.82
CA GLU A 55 -5.38 22.44 13.66
C GLU A 55 -4.62 21.51 12.71
N ALA A 56 -3.34 21.78 12.43
CA ALA A 56 -2.51 20.91 11.61
C ALA A 56 -2.21 19.57 12.28
N GLY A 57 -2.02 19.57 13.60
CA GLY A 57 -1.82 18.38 14.40
C GLY A 57 -3.03 17.45 14.35
N LEU A 58 -4.24 18.01 14.46
CA LEU A 58 -5.49 17.27 14.32
C LEU A 58 -5.64 16.65 12.93
N ASP A 59 -5.41 17.44 11.87
CA ASP A 59 -5.44 16.93 10.49
C ASP A 59 -4.44 15.77 10.28
N ARG A 60 -3.23 15.90 10.85
CA ARG A 60 -2.21 14.85 10.79
C ARG A 60 -2.65 13.59 11.55
N VAL A 61 -3.27 13.72 12.72
CA VAL A 61 -3.80 12.57 13.47
C VAL A 61 -4.85 11.85 12.65
N HIS A 62 -5.80 12.57 12.05
CA HIS A 62 -6.81 12.00 11.17
C HIS A 62 -6.19 11.35 9.93
N SER A 63 -5.16 11.97 9.34
CA SER A 63 -4.39 11.37 8.24
C SER A 63 -3.81 10.01 8.63
N LEU A 64 -3.19 9.91 9.80
CA LEU A 64 -2.60 8.67 10.29
C LEU A 64 -3.65 7.61 10.66
N GLN A 65 -4.81 8.01 11.17
CA GLN A 65 -5.94 7.09 11.39
C GLN A 65 -6.42 6.49 10.06
N SER A 66 -6.62 7.31 9.02
CA SER A 66 -6.97 6.81 7.68
C SER A 66 -5.86 5.96 7.07
N PHE A 67 -4.59 6.29 7.33
CA PHE A 67 -3.46 5.46 6.89
C PHE A 67 -3.49 4.07 7.54
N ILE A 68 -3.76 3.98 8.84
CA ILE A 68 -3.92 2.68 9.52
C ILE A 68 -5.07 1.88 8.91
N ILE A 69 -6.21 2.51 8.62
CA ILE A 69 -7.34 1.84 7.95
C ILE A 69 -6.91 1.28 6.59
N ALA A 70 -6.14 2.04 5.82
CA ALA A 70 -5.58 1.58 4.56
C ALA A 70 -4.71 0.33 4.73
N MET A 71 -3.81 0.33 5.72
CA MET A 71 -2.94 -0.83 5.99
C MET A 71 -3.72 -2.06 6.46
N GLU A 72 -4.79 -1.89 7.24
CA GLU A 72 -5.68 -2.99 7.62
C GLU A 72 -6.39 -3.63 6.41
N HIS A 73 -6.76 -2.82 5.42
CA HIS A 73 -7.32 -3.31 4.16
C HIS A 73 -6.25 -3.99 3.30
N PHE A 74 -5.01 -3.50 3.32
CA PHE A 74 -3.90 -4.14 2.63
C PHE A 74 -3.63 -5.56 3.16
N ASP A 75 -3.56 -5.69 4.49
CA ASP A 75 -3.33 -6.98 5.15
C ASP A 75 -4.45 -7.97 4.78
N LYS A 76 -5.71 -7.53 4.81
CA LYS A 76 -6.87 -8.34 4.41
C LYS A 76 -6.83 -8.76 2.96
N SER A 77 -6.40 -7.88 2.07
CA SER A 77 -6.23 -8.20 0.65
C SER A 77 -5.31 -9.41 0.47
N PHE A 78 -4.12 -9.38 1.08
CA PHE A 78 -3.21 -10.53 1.03
C PHE A 78 -3.83 -11.81 1.62
N ALA A 79 -4.54 -11.73 2.74
CA ALA A 79 -5.18 -12.90 3.34
C ALA A 79 -6.25 -13.52 2.42
N TYR A 80 -7.04 -12.70 1.74
CA TYR A 80 -8.00 -13.18 0.73
C TYR A 80 -7.29 -13.76 -0.49
N MET A 81 -6.22 -13.13 -0.98
CA MET A 81 -5.42 -13.65 -2.08
C MET A 81 -4.84 -15.04 -1.76
N TYR A 82 -4.27 -15.23 -0.55
CA TYR A 82 -3.76 -16.54 -0.11
C TYR A 82 -4.85 -17.60 0.07
N SER A 83 -6.10 -17.18 0.22
CA SER A 83 -7.28 -18.05 0.28
C SER A 83 -7.94 -18.22 -1.09
N GLU A 84 -7.31 -17.73 -2.17
CA GLU A 84 -7.82 -17.74 -3.55
C GLU A 84 -9.16 -16.98 -3.73
N GLU A 85 -9.52 -16.12 -2.77
CA GLU A 85 -10.70 -15.24 -2.80
C GLU A 85 -10.38 -13.93 -3.53
N PHE A 86 -10.02 -14.01 -4.82
CA PHE A 86 -9.47 -12.88 -5.59
C PHE A 86 -10.41 -11.67 -5.71
N ASP A 87 -11.73 -11.87 -5.80
CA ASP A 87 -12.69 -10.76 -5.86
C ASP A 87 -12.72 -9.99 -4.55
N SER A 88 -12.75 -10.68 -3.41
CA SER A 88 -12.64 -10.06 -2.08
C SER A 88 -11.28 -9.39 -1.87
N SER A 89 -10.20 -9.97 -2.39
CA SER A 89 -8.87 -9.36 -2.38
C SER A 89 -8.87 -8.01 -3.09
N LYS A 90 -9.51 -7.90 -4.27
CA LYS A 90 -9.64 -6.66 -5.04
C LYS A 90 -10.50 -5.62 -4.32
N GLU A 91 -11.63 -6.04 -3.76
CA GLU A 91 -12.49 -5.14 -2.96
C GLU A 91 -11.73 -4.51 -1.79
N GLU A 92 -10.83 -5.25 -1.14
CA GLU A 92 -10.00 -4.69 -0.07
C GLU A 92 -8.93 -3.73 -0.60
N ILE A 93 -8.36 -3.95 -1.80
CA ILE A 93 -7.47 -2.95 -2.43
C ILE A 93 -8.22 -1.66 -2.77
N ASP A 94 -9.47 -1.75 -3.23
CA ASP A 94 -10.29 -0.57 -3.49
C ASP A 94 -10.50 0.26 -2.21
N LYS A 95 -10.86 -0.39 -1.10
CA LYS A 95 -11.02 0.26 0.22
C LYS A 95 -9.71 0.84 0.75
N MET A 96 -8.60 0.15 0.54
CA MET A 96 -7.28 0.67 0.87
C MET A 96 -6.98 1.95 0.09
N ASN A 97 -7.24 1.99 -1.21
CA ASN A 97 -7.02 3.17 -2.04
C ASN A 97 -7.89 4.36 -1.63
N GLU A 98 -9.15 4.10 -1.26
CA GLU A 98 -10.03 5.12 -0.68
C GLU A 98 -9.43 5.71 0.60
N ALA A 99 -9.03 4.86 1.55
CA ALA A 99 -8.43 5.29 2.81
C ALA A 99 -7.07 6.02 2.63
N LEU A 100 -6.23 5.59 1.68
CA LEU A 100 -5.00 6.31 1.30
C LEU A 100 -5.28 7.68 0.68
N ASN A 101 -6.39 7.83 -0.06
CA ASN A 101 -6.78 9.11 -0.61
C ASN A 101 -7.22 10.07 0.49
N ASP A 102 -8.08 9.61 1.40
CA ASP A 102 -8.50 10.39 2.57
C ASP A 102 -7.29 10.81 3.42
N SER A 103 -6.40 9.85 3.68
CA SER A 103 -5.17 10.09 4.44
C SER A 103 -4.31 11.18 3.80
N ALA A 104 -4.11 11.14 2.48
CA ALA A 104 -3.30 12.14 1.79
C ALA A 104 -3.95 13.52 1.74
N VAL A 105 -5.28 13.62 1.58
CA VAL A 105 -6.00 14.91 1.62
C VAL A 105 -5.78 15.59 2.97
N LEU A 106 -5.88 14.83 4.06
CA LEU A 106 -5.64 15.33 5.41
C LEU A 106 -4.17 15.69 5.65
N LEU A 107 -3.23 14.90 5.12
CA LEU A 107 -1.79 15.21 5.18
C LEU A 107 -1.47 16.52 4.43
N SER A 108 -2.02 16.71 3.23
CA SER A 108 -1.87 17.94 2.46
C SER A 108 -2.46 19.15 3.21
N SER A 109 -3.63 18.99 3.84
CA SER A 109 -4.22 20.02 4.69
C SER A 109 -3.33 20.39 5.89
N ALA A 110 -2.76 19.39 6.58
CA ALA A 110 -1.81 19.62 7.67
C ALA A 110 -0.56 20.36 7.17
N LYS A 111 -0.02 19.94 6.01
CA LYS A 111 1.13 20.57 5.36
C LYS A 111 0.84 22.04 5.01
N GLU A 112 -0.27 22.33 4.34
CA GLU A 112 -0.66 23.70 4.01
C GLU A 112 -0.67 24.60 5.24
N LYS A 113 -1.31 24.15 6.33
CA LYS A 113 -1.37 24.90 7.60
C LYS A 113 0.01 25.17 8.20
N VAL A 114 0.87 24.14 8.31
CA VAL A 114 2.22 24.30 8.88
C VAL A 114 3.09 25.19 8.01
N PHE A 115 2.95 25.12 6.69
CA PHE A 115 3.74 25.92 5.75
C PHE A 115 3.30 27.39 5.69
N MET A 116 2.07 27.72 6.12
CA MET A 116 1.64 29.11 6.30
C MET A 116 2.36 29.85 7.44
N LEU A 117 3.03 29.12 8.35
CA LEU A 117 3.81 29.76 9.41
C LEU A 117 5.05 30.45 8.86
N ASP A 118 5.23 31.73 9.19
CA ASP A 118 6.46 32.44 8.87
C ASP A 118 7.56 32.05 9.87
N LEU A 119 8.57 31.31 9.43
CA LEU A 119 9.68 30.85 10.29
C LEU A 119 10.51 31.98 10.87
N ASP A 120 10.51 33.17 10.25
CA ASP A 120 11.21 34.32 10.79
C ASP A 120 10.50 34.91 12.01
N SER A 121 9.17 34.73 12.08
CA SER A 121 8.31 35.16 13.20
C SER A 121 8.23 34.18 14.37
N VAL A 122 8.76 32.96 14.21
CA VAL A 122 8.72 31.91 15.25
C VAL A 122 9.85 32.11 16.26
N PRO A 123 9.61 31.94 17.58
CA PRO A 123 10.67 31.93 18.59
C PRO A 123 11.77 30.91 18.28
N VAL A 124 13.03 31.25 18.55
CA VAL A 124 14.18 30.41 18.17
C VAL A 124 14.10 29.00 18.76
N GLU A 125 13.49 28.88 19.94
CA GLU A 125 13.27 27.64 20.68
C GLU A 125 12.33 26.68 19.94
N GLU A 126 11.39 27.19 19.15
CA GLU A 126 10.39 26.40 18.42
C GLU A 126 10.77 26.13 16.96
N LYS A 127 11.67 26.93 16.38
CA LYS A 127 12.03 26.84 14.95
C LYS A 127 12.44 25.43 14.53
N SER A 128 13.28 24.77 15.33
CA SER A 128 13.76 23.43 15.01
C SER A 128 12.62 22.40 14.94
N SER A 129 11.69 22.43 15.88
CA SER A 129 10.52 21.55 15.91
C SER A 129 9.62 21.76 14.69
N ILE A 130 9.41 23.01 14.27
CA ILE A 130 8.59 23.31 13.09
C ILE A 130 9.28 22.85 11.80
N VAL A 131 10.61 23.03 11.68
CA VAL A 131 11.38 22.52 10.53
C VAL A 131 11.28 21.00 10.45
N LEU A 132 11.51 20.29 11.55
CA LEU A 132 11.37 18.83 11.59
C LEU A 132 9.95 18.36 11.22
N LEU A 133 8.92 19.08 11.68
CA LEU A 133 7.53 18.78 11.31
C LEU A 133 7.29 18.96 9.80
N ARG A 134 7.86 20.01 9.18
CA ARG A 134 7.74 20.23 7.73
C ARG A 134 8.41 19.13 6.94
N ASP A 135 9.65 18.80 7.30
CA ASP A 135 10.43 17.75 6.63
C ASP A 135 9.70 16.39 6.71
N ASP A 136 9.13 16.09 7.88
CA ASP A 136 8.37 14.85 8.09
C ASP A 136 7.05 14.82 7.30
N LEU A 137 6.33 15.94 7.20
CA LEU A 137 5.12 16.05 6.36
C LEU A 137 5.45 15.89 4.86
N GLU A 138 6.58 16.43 4.40
CA GLU A 138 7.05 16.24 3.02
C GLU A 138 7.46 14.79 2.74
N THR A 139 8.20 14.19 3.67
CA THR A 139 8.62 12.78 3.61
C THR A 139 7.39 11.85 3.57
N SER A 140 6.40 12.11 4.42
CA SER A 140 5.13 11.35 4.45
C SER A 140 4.37 11.45 3.12
N GLU A 141 4.37 12.61 2.47
CA GLU A 141 3.71 12.81 1.16
C GLU A 141 4.36 11.96 0.07
N ILE A 142 5.70 11.89 0.06
CA ILE A 142 6.46 11.05 -0.86
C ILE A 142 6.14 9.57 -0.61
N MET A 143 6.18 9.12 0.66
CA MET A 143 5.84 7.75 1.04
C MET A 143 4.41 7.37 0.58
N TYR A 144 3.43 8.25 0.76
CA TYR A 144 2.05 8.00 0.31
C TYR A 144 1.94 7.88 -1.22
N ALA A 145 2.70 8.67 -1.96
CA ALA A 145 2.74 8.55 -3.42
C ALA A 145 3.31 7.19 -3.86
N GLU A 146 4.36 6.71 -3.18
CA GLU A 146 4.94 5.40 -3.47
C GLU A 146 4.02 4.23 -3.09
N LEU A 147 3.30 4.34 -1.97
CA LEU A 147 2.31 3.33 -1.57
C LEU A 147 1.15 3.24 -2.56
N ARG A 148 0.71 4.37 -3.13
CA ARG A 148 -0.27 4.35 -4.23
C ARG A 148 0.29 3.68 -5.48
N ALA A 149 1.56 3.95 -5.82
CA ALA A 149 2.22 3.28 -6.93
C ALA A 149 2.30 1.76 -6.68
N LEU A 150 2.64 1.34 -5.46
CA LEU A 150 2.60 -0.06 -5.04
C LEU A 150 1.21 -0.67 -5.30
N MET A 151 0.14 0.02 -4.86
CA MET A 151 -1.23 -0.47 -5.06
C MET A 151 -1.62 -0.60 -6.52
N SER A 152 -1.24 0.35 -7.36
CA SER A 152 -1.48 0.22 -8.80
C SER A 152 -0.78 -1.00 -9.43
N GLY A 153 0.39 -1.40 -8.89
CA GLY A 153 1.07 -2.63 -9.28
C GLY A 153 0.44 -3.91 -8.73
N MET A 154 -0.29 -3.82 -7.62
CA MET A 154 -0.97 -4.96 -6.99
C MET A 154 -2.22 -5.42 -7.73
N TYR A 155 -2.95 -4.54 -8.43
CA TYR A 155 -4.10 -4.97 -9.25
C TYR A 155 -3.71 -6.00 -10.34
N PRO A 156 -2.77 -5.69 -11.25
CA PRO A 156 -2.34 -6.67 -12.25
C PRO A 156 -1.63 -7.87 -11.62
N TYR A 157 -0.98 -7.72 -10.45
CA TYR A 157 -0.43 -8.85 -9.70
C TYR A 157 -1.51 -9.87 -9.31
N MET A 158 -2.60 -9.41 -8.67
CA MET A 158 -3.71 -10.28 -8.27
C MET A 158 -4.45 -10.87 -9.48
N GLU A 159 -4.60 -10.10 -10.57
CA GLU A 159 -5.17 -10.62 -11.81
C GLU A 159 -4.32 -11.73 -12.40
N GLY A 160 -3.00 -11.54 -12.44
CA GLY A 160 -2.06 -12.57 -12.87
C GLY A 160 -2.18 -13.84 -12.02
N PHE A 161 -2.31 -13.69 -10.70
CA PHE A 161 -2.50 -14.83 -9.79
C PHE A 161 -3.80 -15.58 -10.02
N ASN A 162 -4.91 -14.88 -10.28
CA ASN A 162 -6.18 -15.50 -10.61
C ASN A 162 -6.09 -16.33 -11.90
N PHE A 163 -5.50 -15.77 -12.96
CA PHE A 163 -5.26 -16.49 -14.21
C PHE A 163 -4.31 -17.67 -14.02
N PHE A 164 -3.24 -17.50 -13.23
CA PHE A 164 -2.30 -18.58 -12.93
C PHE A 164 -3.00 -19.74 -12.20
N SER A 165 -3.80 -19.44 -11.17
CA SER A 165 -4.54 -20.46 -10.41
C SER A 165 -5.50 -21.25 -11.32
N LYS A 166 -6.29 -20.56 -12.16
CA LYS A 166 -7.16 -21.21 -13.16
C LYS A 166 -6.38 -22.03 -14.18
N GLY A 167 -5.24 -21.53 -14.64
CA GLY A 167 -4.34 -22.27 -15.52
C GLY A 167 -3.90 -23.60 -14.89
N LEU A 168 -3.55 -23.60 -13.60
CA LEU A 168 -3.22 -24.82 -12.86
C LEU A 168 -4.42 -25.77 -12.70
N GLU A 169 -5.63 -25.26 -12.50
CA GLU A 169 -6.85 -26.07 -12.45
C GLU A 169 -7.11 -26.78 -13.80
N TYR A 170 -7.07 -26.04 -14.91
CA TYR A 170 -7.23 -26.60 -16.24
C TYR A 170 -6.10 -27.58 -16.61
N PHE A 171 -4.87 -27.27 -16.22
CA PHE A 171 -3.72 -28.15 -16.41
C PHE A 171 -3.94 -29.51 -15.72
N LYS A 172 -4.37 -29.49 -14.45
CA LYS A 172 -4.69 -30.72 -13.70
C LYS A 172 -5.86 -31.50 -14.28
N ALA A 173 -6.81 -30.81 -14.93
CA ALA A 173 -7.94 -31.41 -15.61
C ALA A 173 -7.61 -31.90 -17.04
N GLU A 174 -6.37 -31.74 -17.50
CA GLU A 174 -5.93 -32.03 -18.88
C GLU A 174 -6.67 -31.21 -19.95
N SER A 175 -7.27 -30.09 -19.56
CA SER A 175 -7.85 -29.06 -20.44
C SER A 175 -6.74 -28.17 -20.99
N TRP A 176 -5.90 -28.74 -21.86
CA TRP A 176 -4.63 -28.12 -22.27
C TRP A 176 -4.79 -26.77 -22.97
N GLY A 177 -5.78 -26.64 -23.86
CA GLY A 177 -6.02 -25.39 -24.59
C GLY A 177 -6.41 -24.25 -23.64
N GLU A 178 -7.34 -24.52 -22.72
CA GLU A 178 -7.75 -23.56 -21.69
C GLU A 178 -6.62 -23.23 -20.72
N ALA A 179 -5.83 -24.22 -20.30
CA ALA A 179 -4.66 -23.99 -19.45
C ALA A 179 -3.64 -23.05 -20.12
N ALA A 180 -3.35 -23.27 -21.41
CA ALA A 180 -2.45 -22.41 -22.17
C ALA A 180 -2.98 -20.97 -22.26
N ASP A 181 -4.27 -20.80 -22.54
CA ASP A 181 -4.91 -19.48 -22.61
C ASP A 181 -4.78 -18.71 -21.28
N GLU A 182 -4.99 -19.39 -20.16
CA GLU A 182 -4.89 -18.77 -18.83
C GLU A 182 -3.43 -18.45 -18.43
N PHE A 183 -2.46 -19.33 -18.72
CA PHE A 183 -1.04 -19.02 -18.49
C PHE A 183 -0.55 -17.83 -19.32
N GLY A 184 -1.01 -17.71 -20.58
CA GLY A 184 -0.71 -16.55 -21.42
C GLY A 184 -1.24 -15.24 -20.81
N LYS A 185 -2.49 -15.23 -20.33
CA LYS A 185 -3.08 -14.08 -19.62
C LYS A 185 -2.34 -13.75 -18.32
N ALA A 186 -1.94 -14.76 -17.56
CA ALA A 186 -1.16 -14.58 -16.35
C ALA A 186 0.18 -13.88 -16.65
N SER A 187 0.88 -14.32 -17.70
CA SER A 187 2.16 -13.74 -18.15
C SER A 187 2.05 -12.26 -18.50
N GLU A 188 0.99 -11.87 -19.22
CA GLU A 188 0.71 -10.47 -19.55
C GLU A 188 0.53 -9.62 -18.28
N LYS A 189 -0.29 -10.11 -17.34
CA LYS A 189 -0.61 -9.37 -16.11
C LYS A 189 0.55 -9.28 -15.14
N PHE A 190 1.33 -10.34 -14.99
CA PHE A 190 2.56 -10.29 -14.21
C PHE A 190 3.60 -9.35 -14.82
N SER A 191 3.69 -9.27 -16.14
CA SER A 191 4.56 -8.30 -16.82
C SER A 191 4.10 -6.85 -16.59
N GLU A 192 2.80 -6.59 -16.63
CA GLU A 192 2.21 -5.28 -16.30
C GLU A 192 2.54 -4.88 -14.86
N SER A 193 2.30 -5.79 -13.90
CA SER A 193 2.63 -5.58 -12.49
C SER A 193 4.12 -5.29 -12.27
N GLN A 194 5.00 -6.12 -12.86
CA GLN A 194 6.44 -5.97 -12.72
C GLN A 194 6.91 -4.58 -13.19
N GLN A 195 6.41 -4.08 -14.33
CA GLN A 195 6.80 -2.76 -14.85
C GLN A 195 6.49 -1.60 -13.91
N ILE A 196 5.40 -1.72 -13.14
CA ILE A 196 5.02 -0.72 -12.14
C ILE A 196 5.90 -0.86 -10.90
N LEU A 197 5.98 -2.07 -10.36
CA LEU A 197 6.64 -2.37 -9.10
C LEU A 197 8.17 -2.22 -9.16
N GLU A 198 8.80 -2.49 -10.31
CA GLU A 198 10.27 -2.40 -10.46
C GLU A 198 10.81 -1.02 -10.08
N LYS A 199 10.03 0.04 -10.31
CA LYS A 199 10.40 1.43 -10.00
C LYS A 199 10.47 1.72 -8.51
N LEU A 200 9.90 0.85 -7.68
CA LEU A 200 9.79 1.01 -6.23
C LEU A 200 10.83 0.17 -5.46
N LYS A 201 11.65 -0.63 -6.16
CA LYS A 201 12.69 -1.46 -5.52
C LYS A 201 13.73 -0.63 -4.77
N ASP A 202 14.04 0.55 -5.31
CA ASP A 202 15.04 1.46 -4.76
C ASP A 202 14.42 2.55 -3.87
N SER A 203 13.16 2.36 -3.45
CA SER A 203 12.50 3.26 -2.49
C SER A 203 13.34 3.38 -1.22
N GLU A 204 13.46 4.62 -0.73
CA GLU A 204 14.12 4.93 0.54
C GLU A 204 13.33 4.40 1.76
N TYR A 205 12.05 4.02 1.55
CA TYR A 205 11.16 3.48 2.57
C TYR A 205 11.17 1.96 2.53
N SER A 206 11.66 1.34 3.61
CA SER A 206 11.76 -0.11 3.74
C SER A 206 10.39 -0.82 3.66
N GLU A 207 9.36 -0.13 4.12
CA GLU A 207 7.95 -0.51 4.12
C GLU A 207 7.43 -0.71 2.68
N VAL A 208 8.03 -0.04 1.70
CA VAL A 208 7.73 -0.20 0.27
C VAL A 208 8.74 -1.15 -0.38
N SER A 209 10.03 -0.83 -0.31
CA SER A 209 11.08 -1.52 -1.08
C SER A 209 11.19 -3.00 -0.74
N VAL A 210 11.10 -3.40 0.53
CA VAL A 210 11.27 -4.81 0.93
C VAL A 210 10.18 -5.69 0.34
N GLY A 211 8.91 -5.28 0.43
CA GLY A 211 7.79 -6.01 -0.14
C GLY A 211 7.87 -6.07 -1.67
N VAL A 212 8.23 -4.95 -2.30
CA VAL A 212 8.40 -4.86 -3.75
C VAL A 212 9.51 -5.79 -4.25
N ILE A 213 10.66 -5.84 -3.59
CA ILE A 213 11.77 -6.71 -3.97
C ILE A 213 11.34 -8.18 -3.94
N GLN A 214 10.60 -8.59 -2.89
CA GLN A 214 10.08 -9.95 -2.79
C GLN A 214 9.11 -10.28 -3.92
N ILE A 215 8.13 -9.40 -4.17
CA ILE A 215 7.15 -9.58 -5.25
C ILE A 215 7.84 -9.65 -6.61
N CYS A 216 8.72 -8.71 -6.92
CA CYS A 216 9.43 -8.70 -8.19
C CYS A 216 10.37 -9.90 -8.36
N GLY A 217 10.95 -10.42 -7.29
CA GLY A 217 11.72 -11.66 -7.32
C GLY A 217 10.86 -12.85 -7.72
N PHE A 218 9.68 -12.97 -7.13
CA PHE A 218 8.69 -13.98 -7.51
C PHE A 218 8.19 -13.81 -8.95
N LEU A 219 7.88 -12.57 -9.37
CA LEU A 219 7.45 -12.28 -10.74
C LEU A 219 8.51 -12.59 -11.79
N ALA A 220 9.79 -12.36 -11.47
CA ALA A 220 10.89 -12.70 -12.37
C ALA A 220 10.92 -14.22 -12.65
N GLN A 221 10.69 -15.04 -11.63
CA GLN A 221 10.63 -16.49 -11.76
C GLN A 221 9.45 -16.94 -12.64
N LEU A 222 8.23 -16.45 -12.33
CA LEU A 222 7.04 -16.78 -13.12
C LEU A 222 7.16 -16.36 -14.60
N LYS A 223 7.85 -15.26 -14.87
CA LYS A 223 8.08 -14.78 -16.24
C LYS A 223 8.95 -15.73 -17.05
N GLU A 224 9.83 -16.48 -16.41
CA GLU A 224 10.61 -17.54 -17.05
C GLU A 224 9.76 -18.81 -17.25
N ASP A 225 8.95 -19.18 -16.26
CA ASP A 225 8.19 -20.43 -16.26
C ASP A 225 6.93 -20.41 -17.14
N LEU A 226 6.16 -19.31 -17.14
CA LEU A 226 4.85 -19.22 -17.80
C LEU A 226 4.87 -19.46 -19.31
N PRO A 227 5.83 -18.92 -20.09
CA PRO A 227 5.93 -19.22 -21.51
C PRO A 227 6.12 -20.72 -21.79
N HIS A 228 6.85 -21.42 -20.93
CA HIS A 228 7.09 -22.86 -21.05
C HIS A 228 5.84 -23.66 -20.66
N LEU A 229 5.12 -23.25 -19.62
CA LEU A 229 3.82 -23.82 -19.26
C LEU A 229 2.80 -23.66 -20.39
N GLU A 230 2.70 -22.46 -20.97
CA GLU A 230 1.82 -22.19 -22.11
C GLU A 230 2.19 -23.06 -23.31
N ALA A 231 3.46 -23.06 -23.73
CA ALA A 231 3.91 -23.80 -24.90
C ALA A 231 3.74 -25.32 -24.73
N GLY A 232 4.07 -25.85 -23.55
CA GLY A 232 3.88 -27.26 -23.23
C GLY A 232 2.41 -27.68 -23.33
N CYS A 233 1.49 -26.87 -22.79
CA CYS A 233 0.05 -27.08 -22.94
C CYS A 233 -0.40 -27.08 -24.42
N ARG A 234 0.07 -26.14 -25.25
CA ARG A 234 -0.25 -26.14 -26.70
C ARG A 234 0.25 -27.38 -27.42
N TYR A 235 1.42 -27.91 -27.03
CA TYR A 235 1.93 -29.16 -27.59
C TYR A 235 1.10 -30.37 -27.13
N MET A 236 0.66 -30.41 -25.87
CA MET A 236 -0.25 -31.45 -25.37
C MET A 236 -1.57 -31.46 -26.12
N GLU A 237 -2.17 -30.28 -26.36
CA GLU A 237 -3.42 -30.12 -27.11
C GLU A 237 -3.33 -30.73 -28.53
N THR A 238 -2.13 -30.66 -29.13
CA THR A 238 -1.87 -31.19 -30.48
C THR A 238 -1.19 -32.56 -30.48
N SER A 239 -1.15 -33.26 -29.34
CA SER A 239 -0.53 -34.59 -29.16
C SER A 239 0.96 -34.67 -29.49
N HIS A 240 1.69 -33.55 -29.38
CA HIS A 240 3.13 -33.46 -29.55
C HIS A 240 3.87 -33.70 -28.23
N TYR A 241 3.66 -34.88 -27.63
CA TYR A 241 4.09 -35.20 -26.26
C TYR A 241 5.58 -34.95 -25.98
N ALA A 242 6.46 -35.32 -26.91
CA ALA A 242 7.91 -35.13 -26.72
C ALA A 242 8.31 -33.65 -26.62
N GLN A 243 7.64 -32.76 -27.36
CA GLN A 243 7.88 -31.33 -27.30
C GLN A 243 7.24 -30.71 -26.06
N ALA A 244 6.06 -31.20 -25.66
CA ALA A 244 5.43 -30.80 -24.41
C ALA A 244 6.34 -31.12 -23.21
N ASP A 245 6.87 -32.34 -23.14
CA ASP A 245 7.81 -32.74 -22.09
C ASP A 245 9.08 -31.87 -22.09
N GLU A 246 9.60 -31.50 -23.26
CA GLU A 246 10.76 -30.61 -23.34
C GLU A 246 10.47 -29.23 -22.74
N GLU A 247 9.30 -28.66 -23.00
CA GLU A 247 8.88 -27.38 -22.42
C GLU A 247 8.63 -27.49 -20.92
N PHE A 248 7.89 -28.51 -20.45
CA PHE A 248 7.63 -28.68 -19.02
C PHE A 248 8.91 -28.91 -18.20
N ASN A 249 9.92 -29.58 -18.77
CA ASN A 249 11.23 -29.76 -18.11
C ASN A 249 12.04 -28.46 -17.96
N LYS A 250 11.65 -27.37 -18.63
CA LYS A 250 12.27 -26.04 -18.48
C LYS A 250 11.65 -25.24 -17.32
N VAL A 251 10.48 -25.66 -16.82
CA VAL A 251 9.81 -25.04 -15.68
C VAL A 251 10.55 -25.39 -14.40
N SER A 252 10.75 -24.40 -13.54
CA SER A 252 11.47 -24.57 -12.28
C SER A 252 10.70 -25.48 -11.31
N ASN A 253 11.40 -26.40 -10.63
CA ASN A 253 10.83 -27.41 -9.71
C ASN A 253 10.18 -26.85 -8.41
N HIS A 254 9.74 -25.59 -8.37
CA HIS A 254 9.24 -24.93 -7.15
C HIS A 254 7.71 -25.02 -6.97
N TYR A 255 7.00 -25.63 -7.91
CA TYR A 255 5.53 -25.78 -7.88
C TYR A 255 5.05 -27.19 -7.45
N GLU A 256 5.97 -28.06 -6.99
CA GLU A 256 5.67 -29.37 -6.40
C GLU A 256 5.39 -29.30 -4.89
#